data_AF-A0A2N1M115-F1
#
_entry.id   AF-A0A2N1M115-F1
#
_cell.length_a   1.000
_cell.length_b   1.000
_cell.length_c   1.000
_cell.angle_alpha   90.00
_cell.angle_beta   90.00
_cell.angle_gamma   90.00
#
_symmetry.space_group_name_H-M   'P 1'
#
loop_
_entity.id
_entity.type
_entity.pdbx_description
1 polymer ?
#
loop_
_entity_poly.entity_id
_entity_poly.type
_entity_poly.pdbx_seq_one_letter_code
_entity_poly.pdbx_strand_id
1 'polypeptide(L)'
;MIQIGKNKAFNFSLPRLPKLLQFFTTWRCIIWKINVKKILSKDCSIKFIVNQETDSESIRNVHILKFQDLSKLEGLGWIEYSFKISKIPEINTGKWWLQPSIEVNGFINMQIDYIRFMYDNYRKEIYFPKMGHLLPIHKIRPNVPEAFKD
;
A
#
# COMPACT_ATOMS: atom_id res chain seq x y z
N MET A 1 3.55 -10.57 -3.73
CA MET A 1 4.79 -9.77 -3.82
C MET A 1 5.04 -9.34 -5.27
N ILE A 2 5.05 -8.05 -5.56
CA ILE A 2 5.41 -7.48 -6.87
C ILE A 2 6.84 -6.93 -6.79
N GLN A 3 7.70 -7.28 -7.74
CA GLN A 3 9.05 -6.71 -7.90
C GLN A 3 9.01 -5.56 -8.89
N ILE A 4 9.61 -4.42 -8.53
CA ILE A 4 9.77 -3.29 -9.44
C ILE A 4 11.26 -3.18 -9.79
N GLY A 5 11.59 -3.60 -11.01
CA GLY A 5 12.96 -3.72 -11.54
C GLY A 5 13.41 -2.52 -12.37
N LYS A 6 14.73 -2.41 -12.57
CA LYS A 6 15.41 -1.25 -13.16
C LYS A 6 15.00 -0.98 -14.61
N ASN A 7 14.90 0.32 -14.95
CA ASN A 7 14.89 0.93 -16.29
C ASN A 7 13.57 1.44 -16.89
N LYS A 8 12.41 1.37 -16.21
CA LYS A 8 11.18 2.01 -16.71
C LYS A 8 10.30 2.54 -15.59
N ALA A 9 9.52 3.57 -15.90
CA ALA A 9 8.38 3.98 -15.08
C ALA A 9 7.44 2.77 -14.91
N PHE A 10 7.03 2.50 -13.67
CA PHE A 10 6.16 1.39 -13.34
C PHE A 10 4.83 1.93 -12.84
N ASN A 11 3.74 1.49 -13.46
CA ASN A 11 2.40 1.86 -13.07
C ASN A 11 1.60 0.59 -12.79
N PHE A 12 0.98 0.52 -11.63
CA PHE A 12 0.15 -0.60 -11.24
C PHE A 12 -1.14 -0.11 -10.60
N SER A 13 -2.26 -0.58 -11.14
CA SER A 13 -3.59 -0.30 -10.62
C SER A 13 -4.21 -1.60 -10.13
N LEU A 14 -4.73 -1.57 -8.91
CA LEU A 14 -5.54 -2.67 -8.41
C LEU A 14 -6.90 -2.71 -9.12
N PRO A 15 -7.62 -3.85 -9.04
CA PRO A 15 -9.02 -3.91 -9.45
C PRO A 15 -9.87 -2.87 -8.71
N ARG A 16 -10.93 -2.40 -9.36
CA ARG A 16 -11.95 -1.58 -8.70
C ARG A 16 -12.62 -2.41 -7.61
N LEU A 17 -12.57 -1.89 -6.39
CA LEU A 17 -13.20 -2.51 -5.23
C LEU A 17 -14.62 -1.94 -5.11
N PRO A 18 -15.67 -2.77 -5.27
CA PRO A 18 -17.04 -2.32 -5.11
C PRO A 18 -17.36 -2.04 -3.64
N LYS A 19 -18.46 -1.33 -3.42
CA LYS A 19 -19.05 -1.10 -2.10
C LYS A 19 -19.23 -2.42 -1.33
N LEU A 20 -18.49 -2.58 -0.25
CA LEU A 20 -18.73 -3.61 0.77
C LEU A 20 -19.19 -2.90 2.05
N LEU A 21 -20.49 -2.98 2.36
CA LEU A 21 -21.19 -2.17 3.38
C LEU A 21 -20.50 -2.11 4.77
N GLN A 22 -19.82 -3.16 5.22
CA GLN A 22 -19.14 -3.19 6.53
C GLN A 22 -17.79 -2.47 6.55
N PHE A 23 -17.22 -2.15 5.40
CA PHE A 23 -15.82 -1.74 5.29
C PHE A 23 -15.64 -0.23 5.15
N PHE A 24 -16.64 0.55 4.73
CA PHE A 24 -16.35 1.86 4.14
C PHE A 24 -16.94 3.10 4.83
N THR A 25 -17.65 3.00 5.95
CA THR A 25 -18.14 4.21 6.68
C THR A 25 -17.07 4.89 7.55
N THR A 26 -15.91 4.25 7.72
CA THR A 26 -14.95 4.61 8.79
C THR A 26 -13.47 4.51 8.39
N TRP A 27 -13.15 3.92 7.24
CA TRP A 27 -11.77 3.74 6.80
C TRP A 27 -11.19 4.99 6.16
N ARG A 28 -10.39 5.74 6.92
CA ARG A 28 -9.76 6.97 6.42
C ARG A 28 -8.30 6.79 6.05
N CYS A 29 -7.74 5.59 6.17
CA CYS A 29 -6.33 5.32 5.93
C CYS A 29 -6.13 4.11 5.00
N ILE A 30 -5.15 4.22 4.11
CA ILE A 30 -4.64 3.11 3.31
C ILE A 30 -3.20 2.84 3.72
N ILE A 31 -2.84 1.57 3.78
CA ILE A 31 -1.54 1.07 4.18
C ILE A 31 -0.97 0.28 3.00
N TRP A 32 0.26 0.60 2.63
CA TRP A 32 1.05 -0.11 1.64
C TRP A 32 2.21 -0.79 2.34
N LYS A 33 2.29 -2.12 2.26
CA LYS A 33 3.48 -2.83 2.72
C LYS A 33 4.54 -2.82 1.61
N ILE A 34 5.58 -2.02 1.81
CA ILE A 34 6.62 -1.76 0.82
C ILE A 34 8.02 -2.08 1.38
N ASN A 35 8.96 -2.34 0.49
CA ASN A 35 10.37 -2.49 0.81
C ASN A 35 11.19 -1.76 -0.26
N VAL A 36 11.84 -0.66 0.11
CA VAL A 36 12.74 0.10 -0.77
C VAL A 36 14.14 -0.46 -0.57
N LYS A 37 14.57 -1.33 -1.50
CA LYS A 37 15.87 -2.01 -1.40
C LYS A 37 17.03 -1.10 -1.77
N LYS A 38 16.89 -0.36 -2.86
CA LYS A 38 17.95 0.50 -3.38
C LYS A 38 17.40 1.61 -4.27
N ILE A 39 17.88 2.82 -4.08
CA ILE A 39 17.61 3.98 -4.91
C ILE A 39 18.86 4.27 -5.75
N LEU A 40 18.69 4.41 -7.06
CA LEU A 40 19.82 4.56 -7.99
C LEU A 40 19.88 5.96 -8.62
N SER A 41 18.87 6.80 -8.40
CA SER A 41 18.82 8.18 -8.88
C SER A 41 18.12 9.09 -7.88
N LYS A 42 18.58 10.35 -7.80
CA LYS A 42 17.90 11.40 -7.03
C LYS A 42 16.62 11.89 -7.70
N ASP A 43 16.51 11.71 -9.01
CA ASP A 43 15.27 11.94 -9.74
C ASP A 43 14.40 10.67 -9.65
N CYS A 44 13.75 10.52 -8.50
CA CYS A 44 12.84 9.42 -8.25
C CYS A 44 11.65 9.85 -7.39
N SER A 45 10.52 9.20 -7.63
CA SER A 45 9.30 9.41 -6.84
C SER A 45 8.40 8.18 -6.85
N ILE A 46 7.67 8.01 -5.76
CA ILE A 46 6.57 7.06 -5.66
C ILE A 46 5.31 7.86 -5.44
N LYS A 47 4.32 7.66 -6.29
CA LYS A 47 3.02 8.32 -6.22
C LYS A 47 1.95 7.28 -6.00
N PHE A 48 1.36 7.33 -4.82
CA PHE A 48 0.19 6.54 -4.47
C PHE A 48 -1.07 7.32 -4.83
N ILE A 49 -2.00 6.66 -5.49
CA ILE A 49 -3.25 7.27 -5.95
C ILE A 49 -4.39 6.40 -5.44
N VAL A 50 -5.45 7.05 -4.97
CA VAL A 50 -6.71 6.38 -4.64
C VAL A 50 -7.82 7.16 -5.33
N ASN A 51 -8.35 6.57 -6.40
CA ASN A 51 -9.53 7.09 -7.08
C ASN A 51 -10.77 6.53 -6.38
N GLN A 52 -11.73 7.39 -6.09
CA GLN A 52 -13.04 7.04 -5.59
C GLN A 52 -14.06 7.66 -6.53
N GLU A 53 -15.13 6.94 -6.83
CA GLU A 53 -16.21 7.45 -7.63
C GLU A 53 -17.53 7.02 -7.01
N THR A 54 -18.44 7.99 -6.90
CA THR A 54 -19.86 7.80 -6.60
C THR A 54 -20.69 8.22 -7.81
N ASP A 55 -21.99 7.98 -7.75
CA ASP A 55 -22.93 8.54 -8.74
C ASP A 55 -22.89 10.08 -8.82
N SER A 56 -22.43 10.79 -7.78
CA SER A 56 -22.45 12.27 -7.71
C SER A 56 -21.08 12.95 -7.71
N GLU A 57 -20.02 12.25 -7.31
CA GLU A 57 -18.70 12.83 -7.04
C GLU A 57 -17.59 11.85 -7.41
N SER A 58 -16.53 12.35 -8.04
CA SER A 58 -15.27 11.63 -8.22
C SER A 58 -14.18 12.32 -7.41
N ILE A 59 -13.49 11.55 -6.57
CA ILE A 59 -12.47 12.04 -5.65
C ILE A 59 -11.16 11.33 -5.99
N ARG A 60 -10.11 12.11 -6.22
CA ARG A 60 -8.77 11.60 -6.48
C ARG A 60 -7.82 12.01 -5.36
N ASN A 61 -7.44 11.05 -4.53
CA ASN A 61 -6.42 11.24 -3.50
C ASN A 61 -5.05 10.89 -4.06
N VAL A 62 -4.08 11.78 -3.92
CA VAL A 62 -2.71 11.59 -4.41
C VAL A 62 -1.74 11.86 -3.28
N HIS A 63 -0.86 10.90 -3.02
CA HIS A 63 0.21 11.00 -2.04
C HIS A 63 1.55 10.71 -2.72
N ILE A 64 2.51 11.63 -2.61
CA ILE A 64 3.78 11.56 -3.34
C ILE A 64 4.94 11.53 -2.36
N LEU A 65 5.77 10.49 -2.47
CA LEU A 65 7.08 10.41 -1.85
C LEU A 65 8.14 10.83 -2.84
N LYS A 66 8.93 11.84 -2.50
CA LYS A 66 10.09 12.28 -3.28
C LYS A 66 11.36 11.64 -2.74
N PHE A 67 12.48 11.81 -3.45
CA PHE A 67 13.78 11.28 -3.04
C PHE A 67 14.14 11.54 -1.57
N GLN A 68 13.86 12.71 -1.01
CA GLN A 68 14.16 13.03 0.39
C GLN A 68 13.40 12.17 1.40
N ASP A 69 12.20 11.69 1.03
CA ASP A 69 11.41 10.80 1.86
C ASP A 69 11.82 9.35 1.62
N LEU A 70 12.01 8.98 0.36
CA LEU A 70 12.42 7.64 -0.06
C LEU A 70 13.80 7.25 0.48
N SER A 71 14.76 8.19 0.55
CA SER A 71 16.09 7.96 1.09
C SER A 71 16.06 7.57 2.58
N LYS A 72 15.04 7.99 3.32
CA LYS A 72 14.81 7.58 4.71
C LYS A 72 14.27 6.15 4.82
N LEU A 73 13.74 5.60 3.72
CA LEU A 73 13.14 4.25 3.66
C LEU A 73 14.10 3.19 3.09
N GLU A 74 15.15 3.62 2.39
CA GLU A 74 16.11 2.74 1.76
C GLU A 74 16.79 1.84 2.80
N GLY A 75 16.81 0.53 2.55
CA GLY A 75 17.51 -0.44 3.40
C GLY A 75 16.82 -0.78 4.72
N LEU A 76 15.66 -0.19 5.04
CA LEU A 76 14.90 -0.50 6.25
C LEU A 76 14.21 -1.88 6.22
N GLY A 77 14.15 -2.53 5.06
CA GLY A 77 13.39 -3.76 4.85
C GLY A 77 11.90 -3.48 4.67
N TRP A 78 11.06 -4.41 5.13
CA TRP A 78 9.60 -4.29 5.00
C TRP A 78 9.04 -3.28 6.00
N ILE A 79 8.32 -2.28 5.50
CA ILE A 79 7.56 -1.31 6.29
C ILE A 79 6.10 -1.26 5.85
N GLU A 80 5.22 -0.83 6.75
CA GLU A 80 3.86 -0.39 6.46
C GLU A 80 3.87 1.13 6.33
N TYR A 81 3.72 1.62 5.10
CA TYR A 81 3.58 3.05 4.83
C TYR A 81 2.09 3.41 4.76
N SER A 82 1.65 4.35 5.59
CA SER A 82 0.23 4.71 5.71
C SER A 82 -0.02 6.17 5.48
N PHE A 83 -1.09 6.49 4.76
CA PHE A 83 -1.53 7.86 4.54
C PHE A 83 -3.06 7.97 4.55
N LYS A 84 -3.55 9.17 4.89
CA LYS A 84 -4.98 9.45 4.96
C LYS A 84 -5.56 9.61 3.56
N ILE A 85 -6.74 9.05 3.35
CA ILE A 85 -7.57 9.29 2.18
C ILE A 85 -8.57 10.38 2.60
N SER A 86 -8.49 11.54 1.96
CA SER A 86 -9.39 12.64 2.25
C SER A 86 -10.78 12.33 1.68
N LYS A 87 -11.76 12.40 2.59
CA LYS A 87 -13.20 12.29 2.37
C LYS A 87 -13.67 10.97 1.74
N ILE A 88 -14.43 10.21 2.53
CA ILE A 88 -15.30 9.15 1.99
C ILE A 88 -16.63 9.87 1.69
N PRO A 89 -17.13 9.85 0.45
CA PRO A 89 -18.38 10.51 0.11
C PRO A 89 -19.55 9.95 0.93
N GLU A 90 -20.52 10.80 1.25
CA GLU A 90 -21.69 10.40 2.03
C GLU A 90 -22.42 9.26 1.33
N ILE A 91 -22.56 8.14 2.02
CA ILE A 91 -22.96 6.85 1.43
C ILE A 91 -24.50 6.79 1.35
N ASN A 92 -25.13 7.79 0.76
CA ASN A 92 -26.56 7.79 0.50
C ASN A 92 -26.79 7.24 -0.91
N THR A 93 -26.93 5.91 -0.95
CA THR A 93 -27.50 5.10 -2.05
C THR A 93 -27.01 5.41 -3.46
N GLY A 94 -25.94 4.72 -3.88
CA GLY A 94 -25.45 4.77 -5.26
C GLY A 94 -24.35 3.75 -5.57
N LYS A 95 -23.94 3.66 -6.85
CA LYS A 95 -22.72 2.94 -7.23
C LYS A 95 -21.53 3.66 -6.61
N TRP A 96 -20.68 2.89 -5.95
CA TRP A 96 -19.42 3.39 -5.42
C TRP A 96 -18.32 2.38 -5.68
N TRP A 97 -17.16 2.88 -6.11
CA TRP A 97 -15.97 2.07 -6.24
C TRP A 97 -14.73 2.86 -5.81
N LEU A 98 -13.74 2.11 -5.35
CA LEU A 98 -12.43 2.61 -4.98
C LEU A 98 -11.35 1.84 -5.73
N GLN A 99 -10.36 2.55 -6.26
CA GLN A 99 -9.26 1.96 -7.00
C GLN A 99 -7.93 2.56 -6.54
N PRO A 100 -7.13 1.82 -5.77
CA PRO A 100 -5.77 2.20 -5.47
C PRO A 100 -4.86 1.93 -6.67
N SER A 101 -3.92 2.82 -6.92
CA SER A 101 -2.84 2.62 -7.86
C SER A 101 -1.54 3.23 -7.35
N ILE A 102 -0.44 2.80 -7.94
CA ILE A 102 0.91 3.29 -7.64
C ILE A 102 1.63 3.57 -8.96
N GLU A 103 2.25 4.73 -9.03
CA GLU A 103 3.15 5.15 -10.11
C GLU A 103 4.54 5.31 -9.50
N VAL A 104 5.53 4.59 -10.04
CA VAL A 104 6.92 4.63 -9.58
C VAL A 104 7.77 5.17 -10.73
N ASN A 105 8.38 6.33 -10.49
CA ASN A 105 9.24 7.02 -11.44
C ASN A 105 10.68 7.04 -10.94
N GLY A 106 11.61 6.95 -11.89
CA GLY A 106 13.04 6.89 -11.62
C GLY A 106 13.53 5.47 -11.35
N PHE A 107 14.81 5.36 -11.02
CA PHE A 107 15.48 4.07 -10.86
C PHE A 107 15.43 3.61 -9.39
N ILE A 108 14.28 3.06 -8.98
CA ILE A 108 14.06 2.51 -7.64
C ILE A 108 13.93 0.98 -7.73
N ASN A 109 14.73 0.26 -6.93
CA ASN A 109 14.54 -1.17 -6.69
C ASN A 109 13.66 -1.33 -5.44
N MET A 110 12.41 -1.73 -5.63
CA MET A 110 11.47 -1.90 -4.52
C MET A 110 10.54 -3.09 -4.70
N GLN A 111 9.92 -3.49 -3.60
CA GLN A 111 8.93 -4.55 -3.56
C GLN A 111 7.65 -4.07 -2.87
N ILE A 112 6.51 -4.62 -3.29
CA ILE A 112 5.21 -4.40 -2.66
C ILE A 112 4.62 -5.76 -2.29
N ASP A 113 4.13 -5.90 -1.06
CA ASP A 113 3.55 -7.15 -0.59
C ASP A 113 2.02 -7.11 -0.65
N TYR A 114 1.40 -6.25 0.15
CA TYR A 114 -0.05 -6.11 0.23
C TYR A 114 -0.47 -4.65 0.44
N ILE A 115 -1.76 -4.41 0.24
CA ILE A 115 -2.44 -3.15 0.55
C ILE A 115 -3.57 -3.46 1.53
N ARG A 116 -3.73 -2.62 2.56
CA ARG A 116 -4.77 -2.77 3.58
C ARG A 116 -5.43 -1.43 3.86
N PHE A 117 -6.72 -1.45 4.10
CA PHE A 117 -7.47 -0.28 4.57
C PHE A 117 -7.71 -0.37 6.07
N MET A 118 -7.75 0.79 6.72
CA MET A 118 -7.89 0.85 8.18
C MET A 118 -8.69 2.09 8.61
N TYR A 119 -9.32 1.95 9.78
CA TYR A 119 -9.96 3.03 10.53
C TYR A 119 -8.98 4.17 10.86
N ASP A 120 -9.50 5.38 11.05
CA ASP A 120 -8.73 6.56 11.49
C ASP A 120 -8.29 6.42 12.96
N ASN A 121 -7.36 5.52 13.20
CA ASN A 121 -6.74 5.33 14.49
C ASN A 121 -5.36 5.94 14.33
N TYR A 122 -5.08 7.06 15.00
CA TYR A 122 -3.81 7.80 14.98
C TYR A 122 -2.59 6.86 14.94
N ARG A 123 -2.12 6.49 13.74
CA ARG A 123 -0.93 5.69 13.51
C ARG A 123 0.15 6.60 12.94
N LYS A 124 1.38 6.29 13.30
CA LYS A 124 2.57 6.89 12.68
C LYS A 124 2.53 6.57 11.19
N GLU A 125 2.93 7.55 10.38
CA GLU A 125 3.00 7.47 8.91
C GLU A 125 3.79 6.23 8.43
N ILE A 126 4.84 5.87 9.18
CA ILE A 126 5.63 4.67 8.97
C ILE A 126 5.47 3.76 10.19
N TYR A 127 5.07 2.50 9.94
CA TYR A 127 5.02 1.44 10.93
C TYR A 127 5.95 0.29 10.50
N PHE A 128 6.79 -0.17 11.42
CA PHE A 128 7.60 -1.37 11.19
C PHE A 128 6.79 -2.59 11.62
N PRO A 129 6.35 -3.45 10.69
CA PRO A 129 5.65 -4.68 11.05
C PRO A 129 6.58 -5.51 11.93
N LYS A 130 6.14 -5.83 13.15
CA LYS A 130 6.89 -6.74 14.01
C LYS A 130 6.78 -8.15 13.41
N MET A 131 7.72 -8.49 12.52
CA MET A 131 7.78 -9.80 11.85
C MET A 131 8.13 -10.94 12.83
N GLY A 132 8.66 -10.62 14.02
CA GLY A 132 9.12 -11.60 15.00
C GLY A 132 8.03 -12.34 15.79
N HIS A 133 6.74 -12.16 15.48
CA HIS A 133 5.62 -12.82 16.18
C HIS A 133 4.80 -13.73 15.28
N LEU A 134 5.10 -13.81 13.99
CA LEU A 134 4.57 -14.89 13.17
C LEU A 134 5.20 -16.15 13.75
N LEU A 135 4.47 -16.76 14.69
CA LEU A 135 4.79 -18.07 15.19
C LEU A 135 5.08 -18.90 13.95
N PRO A 136 6.25 -19.53 13.86
CA PRO A 136 6.53 -20.41 12.76
C PRO A 136 5.37 -21.40 12.68
N ILE A 137 4.49 -21.25 11.69
CA ILE A 137 3.29 -22.07 11.58
C ILE A 137 3.71 -23.54 11.44
N HIS A 138 4.92 -23.76 10.91
CA HIS A 138 5.63 -25.04 10.89
C HIS A 138 5.91 -25.64 12.29
N LYS A 139 6.06 -24.85 13.35
CA LYS A 139 6.16 -25.35 14.74
C LYS A 139 4.81 -25.68 15.36
N ILE A 140 3.71 -25.10 14.87
CA ILE A 140 2.35 -25.32 15.41
C ILE A 140 1.64 -26.47 14.69
N ARG A 141 1.97 -26.74 13.42
CA ARG A 141 1.40 -27.83 12.63
C ARG A 141 2.50 -28.75 12.09
N PRO A 142 2.64 -29.99 12.59
CA PRO A 142 3.67 -30.92 12.12
C PRO A 142 3.46 -31.41 10.68
N ASN A 143 2.30 -31.15 10.07
CA ASN A 143 1.95 -31.57 8.70
C ASN A 143 2.13 -30.46 7.65
N VAL A 144 2.95 -29.45 7.90
CA VAL A 144 3.30 -28.47 6.87
C VAL A 144 4.22 -29.14 5.83
N PRO A 145 3.84 -29.16 4.53
CA PRO A 145 4.68 -29.72 3.48
C PRO A 145 6.06 -29.06 3.46
N GLU A 146 7.10 -29.84 3.14
CA GLU A 146 8.50 -29.43 3.16
C GLU A 146 8.76 -28.09 2.41
N ALA A 147 8.03 -27.87 1.33
CA ALA A 147 8.12 -26.66 0.49
C ALA A 147 7.73 -25.34 1.20
N PHE A 148 7.20 -25.40 2.43
CA PHE A 148 6.78 -24.22 3.21
C PHE A 148 7.52 -24.10 4.55
N LYS A 149 8.64 -24.81 4.73
CA LYS A 149 9.45 -24.76 5.96
C LYS A 149 10.47 -23.62 6.01
N ASP A 150 10.57 -22.81 4.96
CA ASP A 150 11.55 -21.71 4.83
C ASP A 150 11.08 -20.37 5.43
#